data_AF-A0A0A9DQ73-F1
#
_entry.id   AF-A0A0A9DQ73-F1
#
_cell.length_a   1.000
_cell.length_b   1.000
_cell.length_c   1.000
_cell.angle_alpha   90.00
_cell.angle_beta   90.00
_cell.angle_gamma   90.00
#
_symmetry.space_group_name_H-M   'P 1'
#
loop_
_entity.id
_entity.type
_entity.pdbx_description
1 polymer ?
#
loop_
_entity_poly.entity_id
_entity_poly.type
_entity_poly.pdbx_seq_one_letter_code
_entity_poly.pdbx_strand_id
1 'polypeptide(L)'
;MHFCEQSHLSYVTNGSDDTVLAEDNVVKINTAIHIDGFIAAAAHTLLISDKPIPNRTADVIGAAEIAGESMLKRVKAGTKLLIAKLCIFSAISSRSFKLERNLC
;
A
#
# COMPACT_ATOMS: atom_id res chain seq x y z
N MET A 1 15.00 -9.74 1.91
CA MET A 1 13.79 -9.30 1.19
C MET A 1 13.98 -7.86 0.80
N HIS A 2 14.26 -7.62 -0.47
CA HIS A 2 14.34 -6.28 -1.04
C HIS A 2 12.90 -5.81 -1.21
N PHE A 3 12.40 -4.99 -0.27
CA PHE A 3 11.13 -4.31 -0.50
C PHE A 3 11.38 -3.35 -1.66
N CYS A 4 10.64 -3.49 -2.77
CA CYS A 4 10.69 -2.49 -3.81
C CYS A 4 10.12 -1.18 -3.23
N GLU A 5 11.00 -0.20 -2.99
CA GLU A 5 10.68 1.13 -2.46
C GLU A 5 9.94 2.02 -3.48
N GLN A 6 9.61 1.51 -4.66
CA GLN A 6 9.07 2.31 -5.76
C GLN A 6 7.54 2.47 -5.62
N SER A 7 7.08 3.71 -5.39
CA SER A 7 5.66 4.07 -5.32
C SER A 7 5.08 4.62 -6.63
N HIS A 8 5.92 4.80 -7.66
CA HIS A 8 5.54 5.44 -8.94
C HIS A 8 6.25 4.81 -10.15
N LEU A 9 6.41 3.48 -10.15
CA LEU A 9 6.93 2.78 -11.32
C LEU A 9 5.85 2.76 -12.42
N SER A 10 6.09 3.49 -13.52
CA SER A 10 5.27 3.46 -14.72
C SER A 10 6.18 3.19 -15.91
N TYR A 11 5.85 2.16 -16.69
CA TYR A 11 6.71 1.74 -17.79
C TYR A 11 6.52 2.65 -18.99
N VAL A 12 7.61 3.12 -19.57
CA VAL A 12 7.63 3.82 -20.86
C VAL A 12 8.22 2.87 -21.88
N THR A 13 7.59 2.72 -23.04
CA THR A 13 7.95 1.76 -24.11
C THR A 13 9.31 2.00 -24.76
N ASN A 14 10.15 2.88 -24.23
CA ASN A 14 11.47 3.21 -24.75
C ASN A 14 12.57 2.18 -24.33
N GLY A 15 12.16 1.04 -23.77
CA GLY A 15 12.83 -0.24 -24.03
C GLY A 15 14.09 -0.58 -23.24
N SER A 16 14.32 0.04 -22.07
CA SER A 16 15.48 -0.30 -21.22
C SER A 16 15.14 -0.92 -19.87
N ASP A 17 13.85 -1.10 -19.54
CA ASP A 17 13.43 -1.71 -18.28
C ASP A 17 13.09 -3.19 -18.51
N ASP A 18 13.90 -4.10 -17.97
CA ASP A 18 13.68 -5.56 -18.04
C ASP A 18 13.04 -6.09 -16.76
N THR A 19 12.26 -5.27 -16.05
CA THR A 19 11.68 -5.65 -14.76
C THR A 19 10.60 -6.73 -14.96
N VAL A 20 10.95 -7.98 -14.67
CA VAL A 20 10.05 -9.12 -14.73
C VAL A 20 9.48 -9.40 -13.33
N LEU A 21 8.17 -9.64 -13.25
CA LEU A 21 7.52 -10.09 -12.03
C LEU A 21 7.94 -11.53 -11.72
N ALA A 22 8.53 -11.77 -10.55
CA ALA A 22 8.97 -13.09 -10.11
C ALA A 22 8.09 -13.66 -8.99
N GLU A 23 8.22 -14.96 -8.74
CA GLU A 23 7.60 -15.62 -7.57
C GLU A 23 8.07 -14.95 -6.27
N ASP A 24 7.20 -14.94 -5.27
CA ASP A 24 7.35 -14.32 -3.94
C ASP A 24 7.60 -12.80 -3.96
N ASN A 25 7.26 -12.13 -5.07
CA ASN A 25 7.31 -10.67 -5.17
C ASN A 25 6.02 -10.05 -4.61
N VAL A 26 6.18 -9.02 -3.78
CA VAL A 26 5.07 -8.18 -3.33
C VAL A 26 4.88 -7.06 -4.35
N VAL A 27 3.70 -7.00 -4.94
CA VAL A 27 3.33 -6.02 -5.97
C VAL A 27 2.29 -5.06 -5.42
N LYS A 28 2.51 -3.77 -5.66
CA LYS A 28 1.55 -2.70 -5.38
C LYS A 28 1.02 -2.17 -6.70
N ILE A 29 -0.28 -2.29 -6.93
CA ILE A 29 -0.96 -1.74 -8.11
C ILE A 29 -1.65 -0.46 -7.66
N ASN A 30 -1.25 0.68 -8.23
CA ASN A 30 -1.83 1.99 -7.93
C ASN A 30 -2.39 2.59 -9.22
N THR A 31 -3.70 2.83 -9.25
CA THR A 31 -4.40 3.37 -10.42
C THR A 31 -5.28 4.54 -10.02
N ALA A 32 -5.32 5.56 -10.86
CA ALA A 32 -6.23 6.69 -10.72
C ALA A 32 -6.92 6.95 -12.05
N ILE A 33 -8.22 7.22 -11.99
CA ILE A 33 -9.08 7.54 -13.13
C ILE A 33 -9.83 8.82 -12.77
N HIS A 34 -10.12 9.65 -13.76
CA HIS A 34 -11.05 10.76 -13.58
C HIS A 34 -12.15 10.76 -14.63
N ILE A 35 -13.34 11.19 -14.24
CA ILE A 35 -14.48 11.46 -15.15
C ILE A 35 -14.93 12.89 -14.85
N ASP A 36 -14.89 13.77 -15.85
CA ASP A 36 -15.32 15.18 -15.71
C ASP A 36 -14.66 15.94 -14.53
N GLY A 37 -13.37 15.65 -14.28
CA GLY A 37 -12.61 16.26 -13.19
C GLY A 37 -12.79 15.63 -11.80
N PHE A 38 -13.70 14.66 -11.65
CA PHE A 38 -13.84 13.87 -10.41
C PHE A 38 -12.87 12.69 -10.41
N ILE A 39 -12.02 12.60 -9.39
CA ILE A 39 -10.96 11.60 -9.30
C ILE A 39 -11.41 10.41 -8.46
N ALA A 40 -11.18 9.19 -8.96
CA ALA A 40 -11.20 7.95 -8.21
C ALA A 40 -9.81 7.32 -8.25
N ALA A 41 -9.21 7.09 -7.09
CA ALA A 41 -7.91 6.44 -6.96
C ALA A 41 -8.04 5.20 -6.08
N ALA A 42 -7.34 4.14 -6.45
CA ALA A 42 -7.28 2.89 -5.70
C ALA A 42 -5.85 2.33 -5.74
N ALA A 43 -5.42 1.78 -4.61
CA ALA A 43 -4.16 1.05 -4.49
C ALA A 43 -4.41 -0.31 -3.83
N HIS A 44 -3.81 -1.36 -4.37
CA HIS A 44 -3.93 -2.72 -3.85
C HIS A 44 -2.55 -3.39 -3.77
N THR A 45 -2.30 -4.15 -2.70
CA THR A 45 -1.03 -4.85 -2.46
C THR A 45 -1.28 -6.35 -2.43
N LEU A 46 -0.51 -7.12 -3.20
CA LEU A 46 -0.65 -8.58 -3.30
C LEU A 46 0.72 -9.25 -3.39
N LEU A 47 0.79 -10.52 -3.01
CA LEU A 47 1.98 -11.38 -3.18
C LEU A 47 1.76 -12.28 -4.40
N ILE A 48 2.75 -12.35 -5.29
CA ILE A 48 2.77 -13.33 -6.38
C ILE A 48 3.30 -14.65 -5.82
N SER A 49 2.42 -15.54 -5.39
CA SER A 49 2.82 -16.87 -4.93
C SER A 49 1.64 -17.84 -5.01
N ASP A 50 1.91 -19.07 -5.43
CA ASP A 50 0.94 -20.18 -5.38
C ASP A 50 1.02 -20.94 -4.03
N LYS A 51 1.96 -20.54 -3.17
CA LYS A 51 2.22 -21.15 -1.86
C LYS A 51 1.64 -20.29 -0.74
N PRO A 52 1.47 -20.85 0.47
CA PRO A 52 1.10 -20.06 1.65
C PRO A 52 2.05 -18.87 1.87
N ILE A 53 1.46 -17.72 2.17
CA ILE A 53 2.17 -16.44 2.31
C ILE A 53 3.18 -16.53 3.47
N PRO A 54 4.45 -16.12 3.28
CA PRO A 54 5.44 -16.06 4.36
C PRO A 54 4.97 -15.17 5.51
N ASN A 55 5.21 -15.58 6.76
CA ASN A 55 4.65 -14.92 7.95
C ASN A 55 4.84 -13.40 7.97
N ARG A 56 6.08 -12.92 7.70
CA ARG A 56 6.38 -11.48 7.72
C ARG A 56 5.71 -10.69 6.59
N THR A 57 5.53 -11.32 5.43
CA THR A 57 4.82 -10.74 4.28
C THR A 57 3.31 -10.70 4.54
N ALA A 58 2.77 -11.73 5.19
CA ALA A 58 1.38 -11.72 5.65
C ALA A 58 1.16 -10.63 6.70
N ASP A 59 2.10 -10.45 7.64
CA ASP A 59 1.99 -9.47 8.70
C ASP A 59 1.96 -8.03 8.19
N VAL A 60 2.81 -7.68 7.23
CA VAL A 60 2.85 -6.31 6.66
C VAL A 60 1.62 -6.01 5.80
N ILE A 61 1.18 -6.97 4.98
CA ILE A 61 -0.04 -6.82 4.17
C ILE A 61 -1.26 -6.69 5.08
N GLY A 62 -1.37 -7.56 6.10
CA GLY A 62 -2.42 -7.48 7.09
C GLY A 62 -2.40 -6.20 7.92
N ALA A 63 -1.22 -5.69 8.28
CA ALA A 63 -1.09 -4.40 8.97
C ALA A 63 -1.64 -3.25 8.12
N ALA A 64 -1.30 -3.22 6.83
CA ALA A 64 -1.75 -2.21 5.89
C ALA A 64 -3.27 -2.28 5.67
N GLU A 65 -3.84 -3.48 5.55
CA GLU A 65 -5.29 -3.67 5.36
C GLU A 65 -6.06 -3.20 6.60
N ILE A 66 -5.62 -3.59 7.81
CA ILE A 66 -6.22 -3.14 9.07
C ILE A 66 -6.15 -1.62 9.20
N ALA A 67 -5.03 -1.00 8.81
CA ALA A 67 -4.89 0.45 8.81
C ALA A 67 -5.89 1.12 7.84
N GLY A 68 -6.02 0.59 6.62
CA GLY A 68 -6.96 1.05 5.60
C GLY A 68 -8.41 0.94 6.04
N GLU A 69 -8.84 -0.23 6.51
CA GLU A 69 -10.19 -0.43 7.04
C GLU A 69 -10.51 0.46 8.23
N SER A 70 -9.54 0.60 9.15
CA SER A 70 -9.70 1.46 10.32
C SER A 70 -9.87 2.92 9.91
N MET A 71 -9.19 3.36 8.85
CA MET A 71 -9.37 4.70 8.29
C MET A 71 -10.74 4.86 7.64
N LEU A 72 -11.17 3.92 6.79
CA LEU A 72 -12.47 3.98 6.11
C LEU A 72 -13.63 4.11 7.11
N LYS A 73 -13.54 3.43 8.27
CA LYS A 73 -14.55 3.50 9.33
C LYS A 73 -14.54 4.84 10.11
N ARG A 74 -13.41 5.56 10.13
CA ARG A 74 -13.16 6.73 10.98
C ARG A 74 -13.17 8.07 10.25
N VAL A 75 -12.84 8.10 8.96
CA VAL A 75 -12.81 9.34 8.17
C VAL A 75 -14.23 9.76 7.85
N LYS A 76 -14.69 10.80 8.52
CA LYS A 76 -16.00 11.44 8.35
C LYS A 76 -15.81 12.96 8.44
N ALA A 77 -16.82 13.71 8.05
CA ALA A 77 -16.80 15.17 8.22
C ALA A 77 -16.52 15.53 9.69
N GLY A 78 -15.56 16.43 9.93
CA GLY A 78 -15.12 16.83 11.27
C GLY A 78 -14.04 15.95 11.92
N THR A 79 -13.63 14.84 11.30
CA THR A 79 -12.51 14.02 11.81
C THR A 79 -11.19 14.80 11.70
N LYS A 80 -10.49 14.97 12.83
CA LYS A 80 -9.16 15.59 12.87
C LYS A 80 -8.10 14.66 12.28
N LEU A 81 -7.16 15.22 11.51
CA LEU A 81 -6.02 14.49 10.94
C LEU A 81 -5.19 13.73 11.99
N LEU A 82 -5.12 14.24 13.22
CA LEU A 82 -4.44 13.58 14.34
C LEU A 82 -5.01 12.17 14.61
N ILE A 83 -6.34 12.02 14.54
CA ILE A 83 -7.01 10.74 14.79
C ILE A 83 -6.65 9.74 13.69
N ALA A 84 -6.61 10.21 12.44
CA ALA A 84 -6.18 9.38 11.31
C ALA A 84 -4.74 8.87 11.51
N LYS A 85 -3.81 9.78 11.85
CA LYS A 85 -2.40 9.44 12.09
C LYS A 85 -2.22 8.42 13.23
N LEU A 86 -2.91 8.60 14.36
CA LEU A 86 -2.79 7.67 15.49
C LEU A 86 -3.26 6.26 15.13
N CYS A 87 -4.36 6.13 14.39
CA CYS A 87 -4.89 4.83 14.03
C CYS A 87 -3.98 4.07 13.05
N ILE A 88 -3.44 4.75 12.04
CA ILE A 88 -2.47 4.14 11.12
C ILE A 88 -1.20 3.75 11.91
N PHE A 89 -0.70 4.64 12.78
CA PHE A 89 0.48 4.36 13.60
C PHE A 89 0.29 3.14 14.51
N SER A 90 -0.87 3.03 15.17
CA SER A 90 -1.19 1.91 16.05
C SER A 90 -1.28 0.58 15.28
N ALA A 91 -1.90 0.56 14.10
CA ALA A 91 -2.03 -0.63 13.27
C ALA A 91 -0.66 -1.15 12.75
N ILE A 92 0.26 -0.25 12.42
CA ILE A 92 1.56 -0.59 11.83
C ILE A 92 2.61 -0.87 12.91
N SER A 93 2.67 -0.03 13.95
CA SER A 93 3.64 -0.17 15.03
C SER A 93 3.38 -1.39 15.92
N SER A 94 2.12 -1.85 16.03
CA SER A 94 1.79 -3.08 16.77
C SER A 94 2.38 -4.35 16.16
N ARG A 95 2.77 -4.32 14.88
CA ARG A 95 3.39 -5.42 14.15
C ARG A 95 4.87 -5.18 13.83
N SER A 96 5.52 -4.27 14.57
CA SER A 96 6.95 -3.93 14.42
C SER A 96 7.34 -3.38 13.04
N PHE A 97 6.40 -2.80 12.30
CA PHE A 97 6.67 -2.08 11.07
C PHE A 97 6.79 -0.58 11.33
N LYS A 98 7.47 0.10 10.41
CA LYS A 98 7.62 1.55 10.43
C LYS A 98 6.85 2.14 9.26
N LEU A 99 6.14 3.24 9.53
CA LEU A 99 5.52 4.05 8.49
C LEU A 99 6.58 4.80 7.68
N GLU A 100 6.36 4.86 6.38
CA GLU A 100 7.07 5.81 5.53
C GLU A 100 6.75 7.23 5.98
N ARG A 101 7.81 8.00 6.23
CA ARG A 101 7.67 9.36 6.77
C ARG A 101 7.26 10.31 5.66
N ASN A 102 6.48 11.32 6.02
CA ASN A 102 6.06 12.41 5.12
C ASN A 102 5.22 11.95 3.92
N LEU A 103 4.64 10.74 3.98
CA LEU A 103 3.60 10.34 3.04
C LEU A 103 2.31 11.10 3.36
N CYS A 104 1.76 11.78 2.36
CA CYS A 104 0.54 12.60 2.45
C CYS A 104 -0.72 11.81 2.12
#